data_AF-A0A956IMG0-F1
#
_entry.id   AF-A0A956IMG0-F1
#
_cell.length_a   1.000
_cell.length_b   1.000
_cell.length_c   1.000
_cell.angle_alpha   90.00
_cell.angle_beta   90.00
_cell.angle_gamma   90.00
#
_symmetry.space_group_name_H-M   'P 1'
#
loop_
_entity.id
_entity.type
_entity.pdbx_description
1 polymer ?
#
loop_
_entity_poly.entity_id
_entity_poly.type
_entity_poly.pdbx_seq_one_letter_code
_entity_poly.pdbx_strand_id
1 'polypeptide(L)'
;MPELPDVSVYIERLSALLEGAELRAFRCPSPFLVRTFEPPMRELVGRRVLGFRRLGKRIVWRFEGDLWLVLHLMIAGRLRWGPAGAAIPKKLGLAGFDFEQGTLLLTEAGTKKRASLHLVRGEAALRAFDRGGVEPLEIDVDEFREAILRENRTLKRALTDPRILSGIGNAYSDEILFHAGLSPVQRTAQLKTEQVERLYASVRSTLELWTQRLRDEVGDGFPDKVTAFREEMAVHGRFKQPCPVCGTAVQRIRHADNEVNYCPRCQTGGKLLADRSLSRLLKADWPRSIDELEDRQEERSKSGLPDPRATKTREQTRKKAAKTPAKKSAPKPGGA
;
A
#
# COMPACT_ATOMS: atom_id res chain seq x y z
N MET A 1 0.86 2.18 -2.32
CA MET A 1 0.30 3.34 -1.57
C MET A 1 0.16 2.89 -0.14
N PRO A 2 0.39 3.74 0.88
CA PRO A 2 0.02 3.41 2.25
C PRO A 2 -1.44 2.98 2.35
N GLU A 3 -1.70 1.82 2.94
CA GLU A 3 -3.03 1.26 3.17
C GLU A 3 -3.36 1.32 4.67
N LEU A 4 -4.43 0.65 5.12
CA LEU A 4 -4.90 0.75 6.51
C LEU A 4 -3.80 0.55 7.56
N PRO A 5 -2.96 -0.50 7.53
CA PRO A 5 -1.89 -0.68 8.52
C PRO A 5 -0.88 0.47 8.53
N ASP A 6 -0.45 0.93 7.36
CA ASP A 6 0.52 2.01 7.24
C ASP A 6 -0.04 3.35 7.77
N VAL A 7 -1.29 3.64 7.41
CA VAL A 7 -1.98 4.88 7.81
C VAL A 7 -2.27 4.90 9.31
N SER A 8 -2.57 3.74 9.90
CA SER A 8 -2.81 3.63 11.35
C SER A 8 -1.54 3.95 12.13
N VAL A 9 -0.39 3.38 11.75
CA VAL A 9 0.90 3.70 12.40
C VAL A 9 1.32 5.16 12.17
N TYR A 10 1.04 5.74 10.99
CA TYR A 10 1.21 7.19 10.81
C TYR A 10 0.38 7.99 11.82
N ILE A 11 -0.90 7.65 11.98
CA ILE A 11 -1.82 8.35 12.90
C ILE A 11 -1.34 8.22 14.34
N GLU A 12 -0.96 7.02 14.79
CA GLU A 12 -0.45 6.80 16.15
C GLU A 12 0.75 7.69 16.47
N ARG A 13 1.75 7.72 15.57
CA ARG A 13 2.95 8.56 15.78
C ARG A 13 2.67 10.05 15.63
N LEU A 14 1.78 10.45 14.71
CA LEU A 14 1.36 11.84 14.58
C LEU A 14 0.61 12.31 15.83
N SER A 15 -0.27 11.48 16.38
CA SER A 15 -1.05 11.81 17.58
C SER A 15 -0.12 12.03 18.77
N ALA A 16 0.83 11.10 18.99
CA ALA A 16 1.81 11.19 20.06
C ALA A 16 2.72 12.44 19.94
N LEU A 17 3.02 12.91 18.73
CA LEU A 17 3.94 14.03 18.50
C LEU A 17 3.25 15.40 18.47
N LEU A 18 2.00 15.46 18.02
CA LEU A 18 1.40 16.71 17.54
C LEU A 18 0.04 17.03 18.15
N GLU A 19 -0.63 16.12 18.87
CA GLU A 19 -1.85 16.51 19.60
C GLU A 19 -1.56 17.60 20.63
N GLY A 20 -2.37 18.66 20.62
CA GLY A 20 -2.18 19.87 21.40
C GLY A 20 -1.14 20.85 20.84
N ALA A 21 -0.33 20.45 19.86
CA ALA A 21 0.70 21.29 19.28
C ALA A 21 0.13 22.34 18.33
N GLU A 22 0.70 23.54 18.36
CA GLU A 22 0.34 24.65 17.48
C GLU A 22 1.13 24.60 16.17
N LEU A 23 0.44 24.69 15.03
CA LEU A 23 1.09 24.82 13.74
C LEU A 23 1.65 26.25 13.57
N ARG A 24 2.98 26.41 13.67
CA ARG A 24 3.67 27.70 13.57
C ARG A 24 3.77 28.21 12.14
N ALA A 25 3.96 27.30 11.17
CA ALA A 25 3.99 27.66 9.76
C ALA A 25 3.60 26.49 8.86
N PHE A 26 3.03 26.82 7.70
CA PHE A 26 2.82 25.89 6.60
C PHE A 26 3.56 26.38 5.36
N ARG A 27 4.54 25.59 4.89
CA ARG A 27 5.37 25.90 3.73
C ARG A 27 5.02 24.93 2.60
N CYS A 28 4.56 25.42 1.45
CA CYS A 28 4.13 24.57 0.34
C CYS A 28 4.66 25.10 -1.00
N PRO A 29 5.90 24.73 -1.41
CA PRO A 29 6.44 25.14 -2.70
C PRO A 29 5.75 24.46 -3.90
N SER A 30 5.01 23.38 -3.67
CA SER A 30 4.29 22.65 -4.74
C SER A 30 2.92 23.28 -5.01
N PRO A 31 2.65 23.82 -6.22
CA PRO A 31 1.35 24.39 -6.54
C PRO A 31 0.25 23.34 -6.74
N PHE A 32 0.60 22.06 -6.84
CA PHE A 32 -0.34 20.97 -7.13
C PHE A 32 -0.71 20.13 -5.90
N LEU A 33 -0.18 20.43 -4.71
CA LEU A 33 -0.49 19.65 -3.52
C LEU A 33 -1.89 20.00 -2.98
N VAL A 34 -2.14 21.29 -2.74
CA VAL A 34 -3.37 21.79 -2.15
C VAL A 34 -4.46 21.83 -3.21
N ARG A 35 -5.62 21.24 -2.92
CA ARG A 35 -6.73 21.06 -3.86
C ARG A 35 -7.99 21.84 -3.50
N THR A 36 -7.94 22.59 -2.39
CA THR A 36 -9.01 23.47 -1.92
C THR A 36 -8.52 24.92 -1.94
N PHE A 37 -9.44 25.83 -2.20
CA PHE A 37 -9.18 27.27 -2.12
C PHE A 37 -9.70 27.84 -0.79
N GLU A 38 -10.93 27.49 -0.45
CA GLU A 38 -11.58 27.88 0.81
C GLU A 38 -11.84 26.66 1.71
N PRO A 39 -11.52 26.76 3.01
CA PRO A 39 -10.71 27.81 3.63
C PRO A 39 -9.23 27.75 3.18
N PRO A 40 -8.50 28.88 3.23
CA PRO A 40 -7.10 28.92 2.81
C PRO A 40 -6.19 28.28 3.87
N MET A 41 -5.13 27.59 3.44
CA MET A 41 -4.18 26.89 4.33
C MET A 41 -3.56 27.77 5.42
N ARG A 42 -3.44 29.08 5.19
CA ARG A 42 -2.93 30.05 6.19
C ARG A 42 -3.78 30.11 7.46
N GLU A 43 -5.04 29.70 7.40
CA GLU A 43 -5.93 29.69 8.57
C GLU A 43 -5.54 28.63 9.61
N LEU A 44 -4.77 27.62 9.21
CA LEU A 44 -4.22 26.63 10.15
C LEU A 44 -3.07 27.21 11.00
N VAL A 45 -2.42 28.29 10.54
CA VAL A 45 -1.28 28.86 11.26
C VAL A 45 -1.77 29.49 12.56
N GLY A 46 -1.13 29.14 13.67
CA GLY A 46 -1.53 29.53 15.02
C GLY A 46 -2.65 28.68 15.61
N ARG A 47 -3.14 27.65 14.92
CA ARG A 47 -4.17 26.72 15.44
C ARG A 47 -3.52 25.48 16.03
N ARG A 48 -4.11 24.98 17.11
CA ARG A 48 -3.72 23.68 17.69
C ARG A 48 -4.33 22.51 16.95
N VAL A 49 -3.55 21.43 16.85
CA VAL A 49 -4.06 20.12 16.42
C VAL A 49 -4.81 19.49 17.58
N LEU A 50 -6.06 19.11 17.36
CA LEU A 50 -6.95 18.50 18.35
C LEU A 50 -7.00 16.97 18.27
N GLY A 51 -6.53 16.39 17.17
CA GLY A 51 -6.53 14.94 17.01
C GLY A 51 -6.36 14.49 15.57
N PHE A 52 -6.20 13.19 15.42
CA PHE A 52 -6.05 12.53 14.13
C PHE A 52 -7.06 11.40 13.98
N ARG A 53 -7.51 11.16 12.75
CA ARG A 53 -8.29 9.96 12.42
C ARG A 53 -8.04 9.49 11.01
N ARG A 54 -8.39 8.23 10.76
CA ARG A 54 -8.33 7.63 9.43
C ARG A 54 -9.65 7.85 8.71
N LEU A 55 -9.57 8.10 7.40
CA LEU A 55 -10.74 8.08 6.51
C LEU A 55 -10.36 7.32 5.24
N GLY A 56 -10.62 6.00 5.20
CA GLY A 56 -10.08 5.15 4.15
C GLY A 56 -8.56 5.07 4.24
N LYS A 57 -7.90 5.55 3.19
CA LYS A 57 -6.42 5.63 3.07
C LYS A 57 -5.91 7.06 3.26
N ARG A 58 -6.71 7.89 3.92
CA ARG A 58 -6.39 9.30 4.23
C ARG A 58 -6.04 9.44 5.70
N ILE A 59 -5.12 10.36 5.96
CA ILE A 59 -4.81 10.87 7.29
C ILE A 59 -5.60 12.16 7.43
N VAL A 60 -6.50 12.24 8.41
CA VAL A 60 -7.30 13.42 8.70
C VAL A 60 -6.81 14.02 10.00
N TRP A 61 -6.54 15.33 9.97
CA TRP A 61 -6.18 16.11 11.14
C TRP A 61 -7.37 16.97 11.51
N ARG A 62 -7.66 17.05 12.81
CA ARG A 62 -8.60 18.01 13.37
C ARG A 62 -7.82 19.17 13.96
N PHE A 63 -8.16 20.39 13.58
CA PHE A 63 -7.62 21.61 14.16
C PHE A 63 -8.71 22.39 14.90
N GLU A 64 -8.31 23.32 15.76
CA GLU A 64 -9.21 24.34 16.32
C GLU A 64 -9.94 25.12 15.22
N GLY A 65 -11.14 25.63 15.55
CA GLY A 65 -11.97 26.37 14.60
C GLY A 65 -12.73 25.49 13.59
N ASP A 66 -12.92 24.21 13.94
CA ASP A 66 -13.64 23.21 13.13
C ASP A 66 -13.03 23.02 11.73
N LEU A 67 -11.69 23.05 11.69
CA LEU A 67 -10.88 22.90 10.49
C LEU A 67 -10.35 21.47 10.38
N TRP A 68 -10.46 20.89 9.20
CA TRP A 68 -10.09 19.51 8.93
C TRP A 68 -9.14 19.42 7.76
N LEU A 69 -7.92 18.96 8.02
CA LEU A 69 -6.91 18.75 6.99
C LEU A 69 -6.94 17.29 6.53
N VAL A 70 -7.23 17.07 5.26
CA VAL A 70 -7.38 15.75 4.65
C VAL A 70 -6.21 15.48 3.73
N LEU A 71 -5.29 14.63 4.18
CA LEU A 71 -4.09 14.24 3.44
C LEU A 71 -4.27 12.84 2.82
N HIS A 72 -4.05 12.74 1.51
CA HIS A 72 -3.94 11.46 0.82
C HIS A 72 -2.55 11.30 0.20
N LEU A 73 -1.76 10.36 0.73
CA LEU A 73 -0.36 10.15 0.34
C LEU A 73 -0.19 9.54 -1.07
N MET A 74 -1.23 8.93 -1.63
CA MET A 74 -1.15 8.24 -2.92
C MET A 74 -0.02 7.20 -2.93
N ILE A 75 0.49 6.82 -4.10
CA ILE A 75 1.43 5.71 -4.23
C ILE A 75 2.78 6.04 -3.56
N ALA A 76 3.30 7.25 -3.78
CA ALA A 76 4.68 7.58 -3.47
C ALA A 76 4.85 8.75 -2.49
N GLY A 77 3.75 9.29 -1.95
CA GLY A 77 3.79 10.28 -0.88
C GLY A 77 4.25 9.65 0.43
N ARG A 78 5.12 10.33 1.17
CA ARG A 78 5.67 9.91 2.46
C ARG A 78 5.79 11.09 3.39
N LEU A 79 5.47 10.85 4.67
CA LEU A 79 5.76 11.79 5.74
C LEU A 79 7.11 11.46 6.35
N ARG A 80 7.83 12.49 6.79
CA ARG A 80 9.09 12.39 7.55
C ARG A 80 9.06 13.41 8.67
N TRP A 81 9.52 13.01 9.85
CA TRP A 81 9.75 13.93 10.96
C TRP A 81 11.21 14.41 10.93
N GLY A 82 11.42 15.70 11.18
CA GLY A 82 12.75 16.30 11.21
C GLY A 82 12.83 17.41 12.27
N PRO A 83 14.04 17.96 12.50
CA PRO A 83 14.23 19.06 13.45
C PRO A 83 13.41 20.29 13.04
N ALA A 84 13.14 21.17 14.00
CA ALA A 84 12.38 22.38 13.76
C ALA A 84 13.04 23.22 12.65
N GLY A 85 12.24 23.68 11.69
CA GLY A 85 12.72 24.45 10.54
C GLY A 85 13.41 23.62 9.46
N ALA A 86 13.33 22.28 9.51
CA ALA A 86 13.95 21.41 8.50
C ALA A 86 13.59 21.86 7.07
N ALA A 87 14.60 21.89 6.19
CA ALA A 87 14.43 22.34 4.82
C ALA A 87 13.59 21.35 4.00
N ILE A 88 12.65 21.88 3.20
CA ILE A 88 11.87 21.06 2.27
C ILE A 88 12.81 20.58 1.14
N PRO A 89 12.92 19.27 0.89
CA PRO A 89 13.82 18.76 -0.15
C PRO A 89 13.43 19.27 -1.54
N LYS A 90 14.33 19.98 -2.23
CA LYS A 90 14.03 20.69 -3.50
C LYS A 90 13.34 19.84 -4.59
N LYS A 91 13.71 18.57 -4.74
CA LYS A 91 13.20 17.70 -5.83
C LYS A 91 11.98 16.84 -5.45
N LEU A 92 11.82 16.54 -4.17
CA LEU A 92 10.86 15.55 -3.68
C LEU A 92 9.84 16.13 -2.71
N GLY A 93 10.18 17.23 -2.03
CA GLY A 93 9.35 17.87 -1.03
C GLY A 93 8.16 18.59 -1.65
N LEU A 94 7.00 18.38 -1.05
CA LEU A 94 5.74 19.02 -1.44
C LEU A 94 5.33 20.08 -0.42
N ALA A 95 5.49 19.79 0.87
CA ALA A 95 5.18 20.72 1.95
C ALA A 95 5.98 20.42 3.23
N GLY A 96 6.04 21.42 4.12
CA GLY A 96 6.49 21.33 5.50
C GLY A 96 5.45 21.94 6.43
N PHE A 97 5.15 21.22 7.52
CA PHE A 97 4.32 21.67 8.62
C PHE A 97 5.24 21.89 9.82
N ASP A 98 5.42 23.16 10.19
CA ASP A 98 6.38 23.55 11.22
C ASP A 98 5.68 23.68 12.57
N PHE A 99 6.18 22.93 13.54
CA PHE A 99 5.81 22.98 14.95
C PHE A 99 7.04 23.38 15.76
N GLU A 100 6.84 23.71 17.03
CA GLU A 100 7.93 24.10 17.93
C GLU A 100 8.96 22.98 18.13
N GLN A 101 8.47 21.76 18.33
CA GLN A 101 9.25 20.56 18.56
C GLN A 101 9.88 19.95 17.29
N GLY A 102 9.45 20.38 16.09
CA GLY A 102 9.96 19.82 14.84
C GLY A 102 9.13 20.15 13.60
N THR A 103 9.59 19.67 12.46
CA THR A 103 8.92 19.85 11.17
C THR A 103 8.47 18.50 10.60
N LEU A 104 7.19 18.40 10.25
CA LEU A 104 6.68 17.30 9.45
C LEU A 104 6.83 17.64 7.96
N LEU A 105 7.65 16.85 7.25
CA LEU A 105 7.89 17.00 5.83
C LEU A 105 7.02 16.02 5.03
N LEU A 106 6.27 16.54 4.05
CA LEU A 106 5.60 15.73 3.03
C LEU A 106 6.47 15.68 1.78
N THR A 107 6.83 14.47 1.37
CA THR A 107 7.58 14.22 0.13
C THR A 107 6.78 13.31 -0.79
N GLU A 108 7.03 13.36 -2.09
CA GLU A 108 6.50 12.38 -3.03
C GLU A 108 7.57 11.97 -4.04
N ALA A 109 7.91 10.69 -4.07
CA ALA A 109 8.86 10.14 -5.03
C ALA A 109 8.20 9.91 -6.40
N GLY A 110 8.95 10.13 -7.49
CA GLY A 110 8.48 9.86 -8.85
C GLY A 110 8.02 11.09 -9.63
N THR A 111 7.73 10.84 -10.90
CA THR A 111 7.44 11.87 -11.93
C THR A 111 5.98 12.31 -11.93
N LYS A 112 5.05 11.44 -11.54
CA LYS A 112 3.61 11.75 -11.42
C LYS A 112 3.28 12.09 -9.98
N LYS A 113 3.24 13.38 -9.64
CA LYS A 113 2.82 13.87 -8.33
C LYS A 113 1.30 13.75 -8.19
N ARG A 114 0.82 12.98 -7.22
CA ARG A 114 -0.60 12.71 -6.99
C ARG A 114 -1.01 12.92 -5.54
N ALA A 115 -0.07 13.02 -4.60
CA ALA A 115 -0.40 13.34 -3.23
C ALA A 115 -1.29 14.61 -3.20
N SER A 116 -2.30 14.59 -2.34
CA SER A 116 -3.30 15.66 -2.31
C SER A 116 -3.60 16.06 -0.88
N LEU A 117 -3.81 17.36 -0.71
CA LEU A 117 -4.13 17.98 0.56
C LEU A 117 -5.38 18.85 0.37
N HIS A 118 -6.35 18.68 1.24
CA HIS A 118 -7.56 19.48 1.26
C HIS A 118 -7.73 20.03 2.66
N LEU A 119 -8.11 21.29 2.78
CA LEU A 119 -8.57 21.87 4.02
C LEU A 119 -10.04 22.17 3.87
N VAL A 120 -10.85 21.71 4.81
CA VAL A 120 -12.30 21.96 4.83
C VAL A 120 -12.73 22.41 6.22
N ARG A 121 -13.86 23.13 6.29
CA ARG A 121 -14.50 23.51 7.55
C ARG A 121 -15.76 22.69 7.77
N GLY A 122 -15.93 22.15 8.97
CA GLY A 122 -17.12 21.41 9.35
C GLY A 122 -17.07 19.93 9.01
N GLU A 123 -17.63 19.15 9.92
CA GLU A 123 -17.78 17.69 9.79
C GLU A 123 -18.55 17.31 8.50
N ALA A 124 -19.54 18.12 8.11
CA ALA A 124 -20.31 17.91 6.88
C ALA A 124 -19.42 17.96 5.61
N ALA A 125 -18.50 18.93 5.52
CA ALA A 125 -17.57 19.02 4.39
C ALA A 125 -16.54 17.88 4.41
N LEU A 126 -16.13 17.43 5.61
CA LEU A 126 -15.27 16.27 5.76
C LEU A 126 -15.95 14.97 5.31
N ARG A 127 -17.25 14.79 5.59
CA ARG A 127 -18.02 13.62 5.12
C ARG A 127 -18.03 13.48 3.59
N ALA A 128 -17.83 14.55 2.83
CA ALA A 128 -17.72 14.47 1.36
C ALA A 128 -16.49 13.67 0.87
N PHE A 129 -15.49 13.44 1.73
CA PHE A 129 -14.33 12.60 1.43
C PHE A 129 -14.55 11.13 1.77
N ASP A 130 -15.59 10.84 2.56
CA ASP A 130 -16.01 9.49 2.87
C ASP A 130 -16.63 8.86 1.63
N ARG A 131 -16.27 7.60 1.37
CA ARG A 131 -16.79 6.82 0.25
C ARG A 131 -17.94 5.90 0.69
N GLY A 132 -18.24 5.83 1.98
CA GLY A 132 -19.34 5.06 2.56
C GLY A 132 -19.04 3.57 2.73
N GLY A 133 -17.78 3.15 2.59
CA GLY A 133 -17.38 1.78 2.91
C GLY A 133 -17.22 1.60 4.41
N VAL A 134 -17.52 0.40 4.91
CA VAL A 134 -17.42 0.07 6.33
C VAL A 134 -15.97 -0.07 6.79
N GLU A 135 -15.70 0.18 8.08
CA GLU A 135 -14.38 -0.01 8.67
C GLU A 135 -14.15 -1.47 9.09
N PRO A 136 -13.28 -2.22 8.40
CA PRO A 136 -13.25 -3.69 8.52
C PRO A 136 -12.82 -4.21 9.90
N LEU A 137 -12.22 -3.37 10.75
CA LEU A 137 -11.81 -3.74 12.11
C LEU A 137 -12.84 -3.35 13.18
N GLU A 138 -13.87 -2.58 12.81
CA GLU A 138 -14.88 -2.03 13.73
C GLU A 138 -16.26 -2.67 13.57
N ILE A 139 -16.44 -3.50 12.54
CA ILE A 139 -17.70 -4.20 12.23
C ILE A 139 -17.67 -5.66 12.64
N ASP A 140 -18.87 -6.23 12.84
CA ASP A 140 -19.05 -7.66 13.01
C ASP A 140 -19.09 -8.43 11.66
N VAL A 141 -19.28 -9.76 11.74
CA VAL A 141 -19.30 -10.63 10.56
C VAL A 141 -20.56 -10.44 9.70
N ASP A 142 -21.68 -10.04 10.29
CA ASP A 142 -22.96 -9.86 9.60
C ASP A 142 -22.93 -8.56 8.80
N GLU A 143 -22.47 -7.47 9.40
CA GLU A 143 -22.20 -6.20 8.71
C GLU A 143 -21.18 -6.38 7.57
N PHE A 144 -20.12 -7.18 7.81
CA PHE A 144 -19.14 -7.51 6.76
C PHE A 144 -19.78 -8.31 5.61
N ARG A 145 -20.62 -9.30 5.94
CA ARG A 145 -21.36 -10.10 4.96
C ARG A 145 -22.24 -9.20 4.10
N GLU A 146 -23.04 -8.33 4.71
CA GLU A 146 -23.90 -7.39 3.99
C GLU A 146 -23.07 -6.51 3.06
N ALA A 147 -21.97 -5.94 3.55
CA ALA A 147 -21.11 -5.08 2.75
C ALA A 147 -20.51 -5.82 1.54
N ILE A 148 -19.90 -7.00 1.75
CA ILE A 148 -19.16 -7.73 0.71
C ILE A 148 -20.09 -8.36 -0.34
N LEU A 149 -21.32 -8.71 0.04
CA LEU A 149 -22.31 -9.34 -0.85
C LEU A 149 -23.23 -8.35 -1.56
N ARG A 150 -23.27 -7.08 -1.12
CA ARG A 150 -24.13 -6.03 -1.70
C ARG A 150 -24.01 -5.88 -3.21
N GLU A 151 -22.81 -6.08 -3.77
CA GLU A 151 -22.60 -6.02 -5.21
C GLU A 151 -21.83 -7.25 -5.70
N ASN A 152 -22.28 -7.82 -6.83
CA ASN A 152 -21.58 -8.94 -7.45
C ASN A 152 -20.28 -8.46 -8.14
N ARG A 153 -19.14 -8.76 -7.54
CA ARG A 153 -17.80 -8.36 -7.99
C ARG A 153 -16.81 -9.52 -7.83
N THR A 154 -15.61 -9.41 -8.38
CA THR A 154 -14.55 -10.35 -7.98
C THR A 154 -14.08 -10.01 -6.57
N LEU A 155 -13.66 -11.00 -5.78
CA LEU A 155 -13.23 -10.78 -4.39
C LEU A 155 -12.14 -9.71 -4.27
N LYS A 156 -11.12 -9.75 -5.12
CA LYS A 156 -10.07 -8.71 -5.14
C LYS A 156 -10.67 -7.31 -5.32
N ARG A 157 -11.61 -7.15 -6.27
CA ARG A 157 -12.24 -5.86 -6.55
C ARG A 157 -13.12 -5.40 -5.39
N ALA A 158 -13.86 -6.31 -4.78
CA ALA A 158 -14.70 -6.01 -3.63
C ALA A 158 -13.87 -5.52 -2.43
N LEU A 159 -12.79 -6.24 -2.09
CA LEU A 159 -11.89 -5.84 -1.00
C LEU A 159 -11.23 -4.48 -1.22
N THR A 160 -10.89 -4.13 -2.46
CA THR A 160 -10.23 -2.86 -2.77
C THR A 160 -11.16 -1.68 -3.07
N ASP A 161 -12.48 -1.91 -3.10
CA ASP A 161 -13.44 -0.84 -3.36
C ASP A 161 -13.71 -0.05 -2.07
N PRO A 162 -13.33 1.24 -2.01
CA PRO A 162 -13.51 2.05 -0.80
C PRO A 162 -14.98 2.34 -0.46
N ARG A 163 -15.92 2.02 -1.36
CA ARG A 163 -17.36 2.09 -1.10
C ARG A 163 -17.89 0.83 -0.42
N ILE A 164 -17.09 -0.24 -0.37
CA ILE A 164 -17.42 -1.51 0.29
C ILE A 164 -16.63 -1.60 1.58
N LEU A 165 -15.29 -1.65 1.49
CA LEU A 165 -14.40 -1.72 2.65
C LEU A 165 -13.43 -0.54 2.64
N SER A 166 -13.29 0.10 3.79
CA SER A 166 -12.37 1.20 4.01
C SER A 166 -10.93 0.69 4.17
N GLY A 167 -9.97 1.42 3.60
CA GLY A 167 -8.54 1.24 3.92
C GLY A 167 -7.79 0.09 3.24
N ILE A 168 -8.44 -0.93 2.69
CA ILE A 168 -7.78 -2.07 2.02
C ILE A 168 -7.37 -1.72 0.59
N GLY A 169 -6.12 -1.98 0.21
CA GLY A 169 -5.61 -1.75 -1.14
C GLY A 169 -4.97 -3.00 -1.75
N ASN A 170 -4.04 -2.78 -2.68
CA ASN A 170 -3.56 -3.83 -3.53
C ASN A 170 -2.67 -4.83 -2.78
N ALA A 171 -1.87 -4.37 -1.83
CA ALA A 171 -0.99 -5.24 -1.07
C ALA A 171 -1.79 -6.15 -0.14
N TYR A 172 -2.58 -5.55 0.75
CA TYR A 172 -3.26 -6.34 1.78
C TYR A 172 -4.40 -7.18 1.21
N SER A 173 -5.05 -6.81 0.11
CA SER A 173 -6.02 -7.71 -0.51
C SER A 173 -5.40 -8.96 -1.17
N ASP A 174 -4.14 -8.93 -1.62
CA ASP A 174 -3.45 -10.17 -2.06
C ASP A 174 -3.24 -11.10 -0.84
N GLU A 175 -2.70 -10.54 0.26
CA GLU A 175 -2.41 -11.29 1.49
C GLU A 175 -3.68 -11.85 2.15
N ILE A 176 -4.74 -11.05 2.28
CA ILE A 176 -6.04 -11.45 2.84
C ILE A 176 -6.62 -12.63 2.07
N LEU A 177 -6.60 -12.57 0.73
CA LEU A 177 -7.16 -13.64 -0.10
C LEU A 177 -6.31 -14.91 -0.05
N PHE A 178 -5.00 -14.77 0.08
CA PHE A 178 -4.10 -15.89 0.31
C PHE A 178 -4.40 -16.59 1.63
N HIS A 179 -4.46 -15.85 2.73
CA HIS A 179 -4.77 -16.41 4.05
C HIS A 179 -6.20 -16.97 4.14
N ALA A 180 -7.14 -16.42 3.38
CA ALA A 180 -8.49 -16.98 3.26
C ALA A 180 -8.57 -18.23 2.35
N GLY A 181 -7.51 -18.54 1.59
CA GLY A 181 -7.52 -19.60 0.59
C GLY A 181 -8.58 -19.38 -0.51
N LEU A 182 -8.83 -18.11 -0.87
CA LEU A 182 -9.87 -17.75 -1.85
C LEU A 182 -9.27 -17.18 -3.12
N SER A 183 -9.88 -17.52 -4.27
CA SER A 183 -9.44 -17.02 -5.56
C SER A 183 -9.71 -15.51 -5.68
N PRO A 184 -8.74 -14.70 -6.15
CA PRO A 184 -8.97 -13.28 -6.35
C PRO A 184 -10.02 -12.94 -7.40
N VAL A 185 -10.36 -13.89 -8.27
CA VAL A 185 -11.38 -13.74 -9.31
C VAL A 185 -12.71 -14.44 -8.98
N GLN A 186 -12.82 -15.12 -7.84
CA GLN A 186 -14.11 -15.66 -7.37
C GLN A 186 -15.12 -14.52 -7.24
N ARG A 187 -16.38 -14.79 -7.57
CA ARG A 187 -17.45 -13.80 -7.49
C ARG A 187 -18.01 -13.74 -6.07
N THR A 188 -18.28 -12.54 -5.57
CA THR A 188 -18.89 -12.33 -4.24
C THR A 188 -20.21 -13.08 -4.12
N ALA A 189 -21.04 -13.08 -5.15
CA ALA A 189 -22.31 -13.83 -5.21
C ALA A 189 -22.15 -15.37 -5.17
N GLN A 190 -20.93 -15.90 -5.26
CA GLN A 190 -20.63 -17.34 -5.18
C GLN A 190 -19.98 -17.73 -3.84
N LEU A 191 -19.85 -16.79 -2.90
CA LEU A 191 -19.33 -17.10 -1.57
C LEU A 191 -20.36 -17.91 -0.78
N LYS A 192 -19.91 -19.03 -0.22
CA LYS A 192 -20.65 -19.76 0.81
C LYS A 192 -20.49 -19.07 2.17
N THR A 193 -21.40 -19.36 3.10
CA THR A 193 -21.37 -18.79 4.46
C THR A 193 -20.00 -18.95 5.14
N GLU A 194 -19.43 -20.15 5.08
CA GLU A 194 -18.15 -20.47 5.73
C GLU A 194 -16.98 -19.75 5.03
N GLN A 195 -17.12 -19.42 3.74
CA GLN A 195 -16.13 -18.62 3.01
C GLN A 195 -16.21 -17.15 3.38
N VAL A 196 -17.39 -16.61 3.67
CA VAL A 196 -17.57 -15.24 4.16
C VAL A 196 -16.93 -15.09 5.54
N GLU A 197 -17.22 -16.03 6.46
CA GLU A 197 -16.65 -16.04 7.81
C GLU A 197 -15.12 -16.15 7.78
N ARG A 198 -14.59 -17.07 6.95
CA ARG A 198 -13.14 -17.21 6.79
C ARG A 198 -12.50 -15.97 6.16
N LEU A 199 -13.18 -15.33 5.20
CA LEU A 199 -12.69 -14.07 4.62
C LEU A 199 -12.69 -12.95 5.65
N TYR A 200 -13.75 -12.80 6.45
CA TYR A 200 -13.84 -11.83 7.54
C TYR A 200 -12.70 -12.01 8.56
N ALA A 201 -12.51 -13.25 9.04
CA ALA A 201 -11.41 -13.58 9.96
C ALA A 201 -10.04 -13.23 9.35
N SER A 202 -9.82 -13.57 8.08
CA SER A 202 -8.57 -13.28 7.36
C SER A 202 -8.34 -11.77 7.17
N VAL A 203 -9.40 -10.99 6.90
CA VAL A 203 -9.32 -9.52 6.82
C VAL A 203 -8.81 -8.95 8.13
N ARG A 204 -9.45 -9.31 9.26
CA ARG A 204 -9.07 -8.82 10.58
C ARG A 204 -7.65 -9.23 10.94
N SER A 205 -7.37 -10.54 10.92
CA SER A 205 -6.08 -11.07 11.37
C SER A 205 -4.91 -10.54 10.54
N THR A 206 -5.08 -10.39 9.22
CA THR A 206 -4.02 -9.85 8.34
C THR A 206 -3.77 -8.38 8.65
N LEU A 207 -4.82 -7.56 8.78
CA LEU A 207 -4.67 -6.14 9.03
C LEU A 207 -4.12 -5.86 10.44
N GLU A 208 -4.59 -6.57 11.45
CA GLU A 208 -4.08 -6.48 12.82
C GLU A 208 -2.61 -6.90 12.90
N LEU A 209 -2.26 -8.06 12.33
CA LEU A 209 -0.88 -8.56 12.28
C LEU A 209 0.07 -7.55 11.63
N TRP A 210 -0.29 -7.02 10.47
CA TRP A 210 0.58 -6.08 9.76
C TRP A 210 0.64 -4.72 10.44
N THR A 211 -0.44 -4.29 11.10
CA THR A 211 -0.40 -3.05 11.89
C THR A 211 0.54 -3.22 13.07
N GLN A 212 0.47 -4.35 13.79
CA GLN A 212 1.37 -4.63 14.91
C GLN A 212 2.83 -4.73 14.45
N ARG A 213 3.12 -5.46 13.37
CA ARG A 213 4.48 -5.55 12.83
C ARG A 213 5.07 -4.18 12.48
N LEU A 214 4.27 -3.32 11.86
CA LEU A 214 4.73 -1.97 11.52
C LEU A 214 4.92 -1.09 12.75
N ARG A 215 4.07 -1.27 13.77
CA ARG A 215 4.24 -0.61 15.06
C ARG A 215 5.55 -1.03 15.71
N ASP A 216 5.86 -2.32 15.74
CA ASP A 216 7.10 -2.86 16.30
C ASP A 216 8.33 -2.39 15.51
N GLU A 217 8.26 -2.35 14.17
CA GLU A 217 9.33 -1.84 13.31
C GLU A 217 9.64 -0.35 13.58
N VAL A 218 8.60 0.45 13.83
CA VAL A 218 8.72 1.89 14.07
C VAL A 218 9.16 2.19 15.51
N GLY A 219 8.66 1.44 16.49
CA GLY A 219 8.84 1.70 17.91
C GLY A 219 8.47 3.14 18.28
N ASP A 220 9.38 3.83 18.98
CA ASP A 220 9.22 5.25 19.34
C ASP A 220 9.62 6.22 18.22
N GLY A 221 10.03 5.70 17.07
CA GLY A 221 10.41 6.51 15.92
C GLY A 221 9.23 7.07 15.12
N PHE A 222 9.49 7.41 13.87
CA PHE A 222 8.47 7.84 12.91
C PHE A 222 8.57 6.98 11.64
N PRO A 223 7.45 6.55 11.03
CA PRO A 223 7.42 5.66 9.86
C PRO A 223 7.97 6.33 8.57
N ASP A 224 9.29 6.35 8.44
CA ASP A 224 10.05 6.96 7.35
C ASP A 224 10.39 5.99 6.20
N LYS A 225 10.22 4.68 6.42
CA LYS A 225 10.50 3.59 5.44
C LYS A 225 9.26 2.86 4.91
N VAL A 226 8.12 3.54 4.79
CA VAL A 226 6.89 2.90 4.29
C VAL A 226 7.03 2.39 2.85
N THR A 227 6.75 1.11 2.65
CA THR A 227 6.86 0.40 1.36
C THR A 227 5.63 -0.47 1.12
N ALA A 228 5.26 -0.70 -0.14
CA ALA A 228 4.21 -1.65 -0.49
C ALA A 228 4.73 -3.10 -0.57
N PHE A 229 6.05 -3.29 -0.63
CA PHE A 229 6.70 -4.58 -0.79
C PHE A 229 7.53 -4.88 0.43
N ARG A 230 7.21 -5.97 1.12
CA ARG A 230 7.87 -6.44 2.34
C ARG A 230 8.29 -7.89 2.17
N GLU A 231 9.39 -8.27 2.80
CA GLU A 231 9.95 -9.62 2.63
C GLU A 231 9.05 -10.68 3.27
N GLU A 232 8.35 -10.31 4.33
CA GLU A 232 7.48 -11.15 5.14
C GLU A 232 6.08 -11.31 4.55
N MET A 233 5.79 -10.69 3.39
CA MET A 233 4.56 -10.93 2.63
C MET A 233 4.58 -12.33 2.00
N ALA A 234 3.46 -13.02 2.07
CA ALA A 234 3.32 -14.37 1.58
C ALA A 234 3.23 -14.43 0.06
N VAL A 235 2.45 -13.52 -0.56
CA VAL A 235 2.20 -13.53 -2.01
C VAL A 235 2.42 -12.18 -2.67
N HIS A 236 2.14 -11.06 -2.00
CA HIS A 236 2.21 -9.74 -2.61
C HIS A 236 3.65 -9.37 -3.00
N GLY A 237 3.89 -9.10 -4.29
CA GLY A 237 5.24 -8.85 -4.80
C GLY A 237 6.16 -10.07 -4.81
N ARG A 238 5.63 -11.27 -4.53
CA ARG A 238 6.39 -12.53 -4.44
C ARG A 238 6.30 -13.38 -5.71
N PHE A 239 5.94 -12.80 -6.86
CA PHE A 239 5.84 -13.55 -8.14
C PHE A 239 7.10 -14.40 -8.42
N LYS A 240 6.87 -15.67 -8.78
CA LYS A 240 7.86 -16.76 -8.95
C LYS A 240 8.59 -17.23 -7.69
N GLN A 241 8.33 -16.64 -6.52
CA GLN A 241 8.88 -17.13 -5.25
C GLN A 241 8.02 -18.26 -4.69
N PRO A 242 8.59 -19.17 -3.87
CA PRO A 242 7.83 -20.27 -3.28
C PRO A 242 6.74 -19.76 -2.34
N CYS A 243 5.54 -20.32 -2.46
CA CYS A 243 4.46 -20.14 -1.51
C CYS A 243 4.91 -20.65 -0.13
N PRO A 244 4.72 -19.89 0.96
CA PRO A 244 5.14 -20.31 2.29
C PRO A 244 4.33 -21.49 2.85
N VAL A 245 3.18 -21.83 2.25
CA VAL A 245 2.32 -22.94 2.68
C VAL A 245 2.59 -24.22 1.88
N CYS A 246 2.63 -24.14 0.54
CA CYS A 246 2.70 -25.32 -0.32
C CYS A 246 3.94 -25.40 -1.21
N GLY A 247 4.89 -24.46 -1.09
CA GLY A 247 6.13 -24.41 -1.88
C GLY A 247 5.96 -23.99 -3.35
N THR A 248 4.76 -24.12 -3.92
CA THR A 248 4.48 -23.77 -5.33
C THR A 248 4.78 -22.31 -5.63
N ALA A 249 5.37 -22.04 -6.79
CA ALA A 249 5.71 -20.69 -7.21
C ALA A 249 4.47 -19.80 -7.29
N VAL A 250 4.49 -18.67 -6.58
CA VAL A 250 3.46 -17.63 -6.60
C VAL A 250 3.29 -17.10 -8.02
N GLN A 251 2.05 -17.04 -8.48
CA GLN A 251 1.68 -16.58 -9.81
C GLN A 251 1.11 -15.18 -9.75
N ARG A 252 1.02 -14.55 -10.92
CA ARG A 252 0.54 -13.18 -11.05
C ARG A 252 -0.36 -13.04 -12.26
N ILE A 253 -1.41 -12.24 -12.10
CA ILE A 253 -2.18 -11.68 -13.20
C ILE A 253 -2.01 -10.16 -13.25
N ARG A 254 -1.90 -9.61 -14.45
CA ARG A 254 -1.76 -8.16 -14.67
C ARG A 254 -2.97 -7.62 -15.42
N HIS A 255 -3.42 -6.44 -14.97
CA HIS A 255 -4.43 -5.67 -15.66
C HIS A 255 -4.07 -4.18 -15.63
N ALA A 256 -3.64 -3.65 -16.79
CA ALA A 256 -3.07 -2.31 -16.90
C ALA A 256 -1.96 -2.09 -15.85
N ASP A 257 -2.09 -1.08 -15.01
CA ASP A 257 -1.11 -0.73 -13.97
C ASP A 257 -1.28 -1.52 -12.66
N ASN A 258 -2.26 -2.42 -12.57
CA ASN A 258 -2.51 -3.24 -11.38
C ASN A 258 -2.04 -4.68 -11.57
N GLU A 259 -1.50 -5.25 -10.51
CA GLU A 259 -1.14 -6.66 -10.46
C GLU A 259 -1.72 -7.33 -9.22
N VAL A 260 -2.07 -8.60 -9.37
CA VAL A 260 -2.58 -9.47 -8.32
C VAL A 260 -1.66 -10.67 -8.24
N ASN A 261 -1.10 -10.92 -7.06
CA ASN A 261 -0.27 -12.09 -6.81
C ASN A 261 -1.07 -13.11 -6.00
N TYR A 262 -0.95 -14.38 -6.34
CA TYR A 262 -1.73 -15.46 -5.73
C TYR A 262 -0.98 -16.79 -5.82
N CYS A 263 -1.26 -17.72 -4.90
CA CYS A 263 -0.79 -19.10 -4.99
C CYS A 263 -1.83 -19.96 -5.73
N PRO A 264 -1.46 -20.62 -6.85
CA PRO A 264 -2.42 -21.41 -7.64
C PRO A 264 -2.94 -22.64 -6.87
N ARG A 265 -2.09 -23.36 -6.14
CA ARG A 265 -2.55 -24.53 -5.37
C ARG A 265 -3.45 -24.13 -4.21
N CYS A 266 -3.06 -23.11 -3.43
CA CYS A 266 -3.82 -22.70 -2.24
C CYS A 266 -5.14 -21.97 -2.56
N GLN A 267 -5.25 -21.26 -3.68
CA GLN A 267 -6.39 -20.36 -3.95
C GLN A 267 -7.25 -20.77 -5.15
N THR A 268 -6.74 -21.61 -6.05
CA THR A 268 -7.45 -21.97 -7.30
C THR A 268 -7.40 -23.46 -7.61
N GLY A 269 -7.00 -24.31 -6.67
CA GLY A 269 -6.90 -25.76 -6.87
C GLY A 269 -5.90 -26.13 -7.98
N GLY A 270 -4.86 -25.33 -8.16
CA GLY A 270 -3.85 -25.52 -9.20
C GLY A 270 -4.15 -24.83 -10.53
N LYS A 271 -5.36 -24.30 -10.75
CA LYS A 271 -5.72 -23.60 -11.99
C LYS A 271 -4.96 -22.27 -12.12
N LEU A 272 -4.35 -22.02 -13.29
CA LEU A 272 -3.76 -20.73 -13.60
C LEU A 272 -4.83 -19.74 -14.05
N LEU A 273 -4.87 -18.59 -13.39
CA LEU A 273 -5.66 -17.45 -13.80
C LEU A 273 -5.02 -16.80 -15.04
N ALA A 274 -5.85 -16.53 -16.05
CA ALA A 274 -5.39 -15.94 -17.30
C ALA A 274 -4.90 -14.50 -17.09
N ASP A 275 -3.61 -14.26 -17.36
CA ASP A 275 -3.07 -12.92 -17.46
C ASP A 275 -3.52 -12.32 -18.81
N ARG A 276 -4.33 -11.26 -18.81
CA ARG A 276 -4.86 -10.67 -20.07
C ARG A 276 -3.77 -10.20 -21.05
N SER A 277 -2.53 -10.00 -20.58
CA SER A 277 -1.39 -9.68 -21.43
C SER A 277 -0.76 -10.94 -22.04
N LEU A 278 -0.25 -11.84 -21.21
CA LEU A 278 0.45 -13.04 -21.67
C LEU A 278 -0.47 -14.11 -22.26
N SER A 279 -1.69 -14.30 -21.73
CA SER A 279 -2.65 -15.24 -22.32
C SER A 279 -3.14 -14.79 -23.69
N ARG A 280 -3.22 -13.48 -23.95
CA ARG A 280 -3.53 -12.95 -25.29
C ARG A 280 -2.39 -13.19 -26.28
N LEU A 281 -1.14 -13.10 -25.80
CA LEU A 281 0.05 -13.41 -26.61
C LEU A 281 0.16 -14.89 -26.93
N LEU A 282 -0.06 -15.75 -25.93
CA LEU A 282 0.15 -17.20 -26.02
C LEU A 282 -1.08 -17.95 -26.58
N LYS A 283 -2.30 -17.38 -26.50
CA LYS A 283 -3.55 -18.00 -26.98
C LYS A 283 -3.68 -19.47 -26.53
N ALA A 284 -3.64 -20.42 -27.47
CA ALA A 284 -3.76 -21.85 -27.22
C ALA A 284 -2.59 -22.41 -26.39
N ASP A 285 -1.45 -21.73 -26.41
CA ASP A 285 -0.24 -22.13 -25.69
C ASP A 285 -0.23 -21.65 -24.22
N TRP A 286 -1.30 -21.03 -23.73
CA TRP A 286 -1.41 -20.65 -22.32
C TRP A 286 -1.69 -21.88 -21.43
N PRO A 287 -0.82 -22.21 -20.46
CA PRO A 287 -1.04 -23.35 -19.58
C PRO A 287 -2.26 -23.12 -18.68
N ARG A 288 -3.08 -24.16 -18.54
CA ARG A 288 -4.34 -24.14 -17.79
C ARG A 288 -4.14 -24.44 -16.30
N SER A 289 -3.12 -25.22 -15.96
CA SER A 289 -2.75 -25.56 -14.59
C SER A 289 -1.30 -25.23 -14.29
N ILE A 290 -0.97 -25.21 -13.00
CA ILE A 290 0.40 -25.05 -12.52
C ILE A 290 1.25 -26.26 -12.88
N ASP A 291 0.69 -27.48 -12.84
CA ASP A 291 1.39 -28.70 -13.22
C ASP A 291 1.82 -28.63 -14.70
N GLU A 292 0.92 -28.24 -15.60
CA GLU A 292 1.24 -28.06 -17.02
C GLU A 292 2.31 -26.97 -17.26
N LEU A 293 2.33 -25.94 -16.41
CA LEU A 293 3.37 -24.91 -16.49
C LEU A 293 4.73 -25.45 -16.02
N GLU A 294 4.75 -26.24 -14.95
CA GLU A 294 5.94 -26.86 -14.38
C GLU A 294 6.53 -27.88 -15.37
N ASP A 295 5.71 -28.77 -15.94
CA ASP A 295 6.11 -29.74 -16.97
C ASP A 295 6.77 -29.07 -18.19
N ARG A 296 6.11 -28.03 -18.73
CA ARG A 296 6.65 -27.25 -19.86
C ARG A 296 7.96 -26.54 -19.52
N GLN A 297 8.19 -26.16 -18.27
CA GLN A 297 9.46 -25.55 -17.84
C GLN A 297 10.56 -26.59 -17.74
N GLU A 298 10.26 -27.79 -17.23
CA GLU A 298 11.20 -28.90 -17.18
C GLU A 298 11.62 -29.35 -18.58
N GLU A 299 10.66 -29.52 -19.50
CA GLU A 299 10.93 -29.86 -20.90
C GLU A 299 11.85 -28.83 -21.56
N ARG A 300 11.60 -27.53 -21.34
CA ARG A 300 12.42 -26.45 -21.89
C ARG A 300 13.81 -26.37 -21.25
N SER A 301 13.91 -26.67 -19.96
CA SER A 301 15.19 -26.74 -19.27
C SER A 301 16.04 -27.89 -19.82
N LYS A 302 15.41 -29.04 -20.10
CA LYS A 302 16.05 -30.19 -20.76
C LYS A 302 16.46 -29.88 -22.20
N SER A 303 15.69 -29.04 -22.91
CA SER A 303 15.95 -28.68 -24.31
C SER A 303 16.89 -27.49 -24.51
N GLY A 304 17.39 -26.86 -23.44
CA GLY A 304 18.30 -25.70 -23.51
C GLY A 304 17.68 -24.39 -24.05
N LEU A 305 16.36 -24.29 -24.16
CA LEU A 305 15.68 -23.11 -24.74
C LEU A 305 15.45 -22.00 -23.70
N PRO A 306 15.81 -20.73 -23.97
CA PRO A 306 15.66 -19.63 -23.00
C PRO A 306 14.18 -19.31 -22.68
N ASP A 307 13.85 -18.99 -21.42
CA ASP A 307 12.47 -18.63 -20.98
C ASP A 307 11.96 -17.33 -21.65
N PRO A 308 10.90 -17.35 -22.49
CA PRO A 308 10.34 -16.16 -23.12
C PRO A 308 9.71 -15.20 -22.10
N ARG A 309 9.43 -15.67 -20.87
CA ARG A 309 8.95 -14.87 -19.75
C ARG A 309 10.09 -14.38 -18.85
N ALA A 310 11.36 -14.71 -19.14
CA ALA A 310 12.52 -14.15 -18.47
C ALA A 310 12.82 -12.73 -18.96
N THR A 311 11.81 -11.85 -18.94
CA THR A 311 12.11 -10.43 -18.86
C THR A 311 12.68 -10.18 -17.47
N LYS A 312 14.00 -9.95 -17.38
CA LYS A 312 14.61 -9.35 -16.19
C LYS A 312 13.77 -8.12 -15.88
N THR A 313 13.03 -8.13 -14.78
CA THR A 313 12.39 -6.89 -14.32
C THR A 313 13.51 -5.87 -14.11
N ARG A 314 13.34 -4.66 -14.64
CA ARG A 314 14.29 -3.53 -14.45
C ARG A 314 14.64 -3.28 -12.97
N GLU A 315 13.82 -3.79 -12.06
CA GLU A 315 13.95 -3.70 -10.62
C GLU A 315 14.89 -4.75 -10.01
N GLN A 316 14.94 -5.97 -10.57
CA GLN A 316 15.90 -7.02 -10.16
C GLN A 316 17.34 -6.70 -10.59
N THR A 317 17.53 -6.00 -11.70
CA THR A 317 18.86 -5.54 -12.15
C THR A 317 19.41 -4.39 -11.29
N ARG A 318 18.56 -3.52 -10.74
CA ARG A 318 18.99 -2.46 -9.80
C ARG A 318 19.48 -3.00 -8.46
N LYS A 319 18.87 -4.06 -7.92
CA LYS A 319 19.33 -4.68 -6.66
C LYS A 319 20.70 -5.37 -6.78
N LYS A 320 21.06 -5.92 -7.95
CA LYS A 320 22.40 -6.51 -8.18
C LYS A 320 23.51 -5.45 -8.33
N ALA A 321 23.22 -4.29 -8.93
CA ALA A 321 24.20 -3.23 -9.10
C ALA A 321 24.56 -2.48 -7.80
N ALA A 322 23.69 -2.54 -6.77
CA ALA A 322 23.90 -1.86 -5.49
C ALA A 322 24.73 -2.67 -4.47
N LYS A 323 25.15 -3.91 -4.78
CA LYS A 323 25.88 -4.80 -3.86
C LYS A 323 27.37 -4.97 -4.15
N THR A 324 27.95 -4.24 -5.11
CA THR A 324 29.39 -4.27 -5.36
C THR A 324 30.04 -2.99 -4.81
N PRO A 325 30.69 -3.02 -3.63
CA PRO A 325 31.53 -1.91 -3.22
C PRO A 325 32.76 -1.86 -4.13
N ALA A 326 32.94 -0.74 -4.83
CA ALA A 326 34.17 -0.46 -5.56
C ALA A 326 35.34 -0.42 -4.56
N LYS A 327 36.24 -1.42 -4.61
CA LYS A 327 37.54 -1.37 -3.94
C LYS A 327 38.32 -0.19 -4.52
N LYS A 328 38.36 0.94 -3.81
CA LYS A 328 39.36 1.99 -4.05
C LYS A 328 40.67 1.54 -3.43
N SER A 329 41.63 1.20 -4.27
CA SER A 329 43.04 1.03 -3.94
C SER A 329 43.61 2.36 -3.43
N ALA A 330 44.16 2.37 -2.21
CA ALA A 330 44.94 3.47 -1.68
C ALA A 330 46.34 3.52 -2.34
N PRO A 331 46.94 4.70 -2.57
CA PRO A 331 48.30 4.78 -3.06
C PRO A 331 49.30 4.51 -1.92
N LYS A 332 50.32 3.70 -2.20
CA LYS A 332 51.48 3.48 -1.33
C LYS A 332 52.25 4.79 -1.12
N PRO A 333 52.73 5.11 0.09
CA PRO A 333 53.77 6.11 0.24
C PRO A 333 55.10 5.51 -0.21
N GLY A 334 55.70 6.09 -1.25
CA GLY A 334 57.10 5.84 -1.59
C GLY A 334 58.00 6.60 -0.63
N GLY A 335 58.90 5.90 0.04
CA GLY A 335 60.01 6.48 0.75
C GLY A 335 61.21 6.66 -0.17
N ALA A 336 61.79 7.85 -0.13
CA ALA A 336 63.22 8.16 -0.16
C ALA A 336 63.37 9.60 0.35
#